data_AF-A0AAD0WMH5-F1
#
_entry.id   AF-A0AAD0WMH5-F1
#
_cell.length_a   1.000
_cell.length_b   1.000
_cell.length_c   1.000
_cell.angle_alpha   90.00
_cell.angle_beta   90.00
_cell.angle_gamma   90.00
#
_symmetry.space_group_name_H-M   'P 1'
#
loop_
_entity.id
_entity.type
_entity.pdbx_description
1 polymer ?
#
loop_
_entity_poly.entity_id
_entity_poly.type
_entity_poly.pdbx_seq_one_letter_code
_entity_poly.pdbx_strand_id
1 'polypeptide(L)'
;MDASGQYPEQESPVTKSVENVDFKSCRNSTYGVYSQILGNYPAKEIVDTGILYVVKLWTNDGVITVSCSEPDGKKIVTQSSYK
;
A
#
# COMPACT_ATOMS: atom_id res chain seq x y z
N MET A 1 -14.87 -10.34 5.59
CA MET A 1 -15.41 -9.13 4.96
C MET A 1 -14.84 -9.05 3.55
N ASP A 2 -15.42 -9.79 2.62
CA ASP A 2 -15.31 -9.56 1.18
C ASP A 2 -16.39 -10.43 0.54
N ALA A 3 -17.52 -9.83 0.20
CA ALA A 3 -18.61 -10.54 -0.49
C ALA A 3 -19.23 -9.70 -1.61
N SER A 4 -18.67 -8.52 -1.94
CA SER A 4 -19.23 -7.65 -2.97
C SER A 4 -18.24 -6.72 -3.68
N GLY A 5 -16.94 -6.73 -3.34
CA GLY A 5 -15.99 -5.77 -3.92
C GLY A 5 -16.30 -4.30 -3.62
N GLN A 6 -17.24 -4.02 -2.70
CA GLN A 6 -17.57 -2.69 -2.24
C GLN A 6 -16.69 -2.35 -1.03
N TYR A 7 -15.64 -1.57 -1.29
CA TYR A 7 -14.81 -0.99 -0.24
C TYR A 7 -15.53 0.21 0.39
N PRO A 8 -15.38 0.46 1.71
CA PRO A 8 -15.94 1.64 2.32
C PRO A 8 -15.40 2.92 1.67
N GLU A 9 -16.19 3.99 1.75
CA GLU A 9 -15.78 5.30 1.28
C GLU A 9 -14.57 5.79 2.09
N GLN A 10 -13.63 6.44 1.42
CA GLN A 10 -12.34 6.84 1.96
C GLN A 10 -12.25 8.37 2.04
N GLU A 11 -11.66 8.87 3.11
CA GLU A 11 -11.19 10.25 3.19
C GLU A 11 -9.95 10.48 2.30
N SER A 12 -9.56 11.74 2.14
CA SER A 12 -8.34 12.10 1.44
C SER A 12 -7.11 11.46 2.09
N PRO A 13 -6.19 10.89 1.30
CA PRO A 13 -5.00 10.25 1.85
C PRO A 13 -4.07 11.27 2.52
N VAL A 14 -3.54 10.90 3.68
CA VAL A 14 -2.52 11.66 4.40
C VAL A 14 -1.21 10.89 4.37
N THR A 15 -0.11 11.55 4.00
CA THR A 15 1.23 10.97 4.07
C THR A 15 1.62 10.70 5.51
N LYS A 16 1.94 9.45 5.82
CA LYS A 16 2.37 8.99 7.14
C LYS A 16 3.88 8.88 7.24
N SER A 17 4.54 8.39 6.20
CA SER A 17 6.00 8.36 6.14
C SER A 17 6.53 8.53 4.73
N VAL A 18 7.75 9.07 4.66
CA VAL A 18 8.61 9.10 3.48
C VAL A 18 9.99 8.65 3.92
N GLU A 19 10.49 7.59 3.31
CA GLU A 19 11.76 6.97 3.66
C GLU A 19 12.64 6.88 2.41
N ASN A 20 13.92 7.24 2.50
CA ASN A 20 14.87 7.00 1.42
C ASN A 20 15.32 5.53 1.52
N VAL A 21 15.02 4.74 0.49
CA VAL A 21 15.31 3.31 0.44
C VAL A 21 15.45 2.86 -1.01
N ASP A 22 16.34 1.89 -1.25
CA ASP A 22 16.48 1.33 -2.59
C ASP A 22 15.19 0.59 -3.02
N PHE A 23 14.90 0.64 -4.32
CA PHE A 23 13.66 0.09 -4.86
C PHE A 23 13.48 -1.40 -4.56
N LYS A 24 14.55 -2.20 -4.65
CA LYS A 24 14.47 -3.65 -4.48
C LYS A 24 14.14 -4.03 -3.04
N SER A 25 14.79 -3.40 -2.07
CA SER A 25 14.50 -3.58 -0.65
C SER A 25 13.11 -3.07 -0.30
N CYS A 26 12.70 -1.94 -0.88
CA CYS A 26 11.35 -1.39 -0.71
C CYS A 26 10.29 -2.36 -1.23
N ARG A 27 10.43 -2.85 -2.47
CA ARG A 27 9.51 -3.80 -3.10
C ARG A 27 9.42 -5.09 -2.29
N ASN A 28 10.55 -5.68 -1.93
CA ASN A 28 10.58 -6.94 -1.18
C ASN A 28 9.94 -6.81 0.21
N SER A 29 10.27 -5.74 0.95
CA SER A 29 9.66 -5.50 2.27
C SER A 29 8.16 -5.24 2.19
N THR A 30 7.74 -4.43 1.21
CA THR A 30 6.32 -4.13 0.97
C THR A 30 5.54 -5.35 0.51
N TYR A 31 6.11 -6.18 -0.36
CA TYR A 31 5.54 -7.47 -0.78
C TYR A 31 5.41 -8.45 0.40
N GLY A 32 6.39 -8.46 1.31
CA GLY A 32 6.31 -9.24 2.55
C GLY A 32 5.10 -8.87 3.40
N VAL A 33 4.88 -7.56 3.61
CA VAL A 33 3.70 -7.04 4.32
C VAL A 33 2.41 -7.37 3.59
N TYR A 34 2.36 -7.13 2.27
CA TYR A 34 1.22 -7.47 1.42
C TYR A 34 0.82 -8.94 1.56
N SER A 35 1.80 -9.85 1.46
CA SER A 35 1.58 -11.30 1.52
C SER A 35 1.04 -11.75 2.88
N GLN A 36 1.49 -11.13 3.98
CA GLN A 36 1.01 -11.43 5.33
C GLN A 36 -0.44 -10.98 5.57
N ILE A 37 -0.84 -9.89 4.90
CA ILE A 37 -2.15 -9.25 5.09
C ILE A 37 -3.26 -9.93 4.27
N LEU A 38 -2.94 -10.47 3.09
CA LEU A 38 -3.89 -11.10 2.16
C LEU A 38 -4.81 -12.17 2.78
N GLY A 39 -4.38 -12.84 3.84
CA GLY A 39 -5.20 -13.86 4.52
C GLY A 39 -6.30 -13.28 5.42
N ASN A 40 -6.17 -12.03 5.84
CA ASN A 40 -7.05 -11.41 6.85
C ASN A 40 -7.78 -10.16 6.34
N TYR A 41 -7.19 -9.48 5.37
CA TYR A 41 -7.68 -8.21 4.87
C TYR A 41 -7.59 -8.16 3.34
N PRO A 42 -8.51 -7.45 2.67
CA PRO A 42 -8.36 -7.18 1.26
C PRO A 42 -7.07 -6.39 0.99
N ALA A 43 -6.33 -6.81 -0.03
CA ALA A 43 -5.12 -6.15 -0.47
C ALA A 43 -4.97 -6.28 -1.99
N LYS A 44 -4.40 -5.26 -2.63
CA LYS A 44 -4.22 -5.24 -4.09
C LYS A 44 -2.91 -4.59 -4.48
N GLU A 45 -2.18 -5.21 -5.40
CA GLU A 45 -1.13 -4.56 -6.17
C GLU A 45 -1.76 -3.66 -7.23
N ILE A 46 -1.54 -2.35 -7.11
CA ILE A 46 -2.05 -1.34 -8.05
C ILE A 46 -1.07 -1.16 -9.20
N VAL A 47 0.23 -1.25 -8.91
CA VAL A 47 1.32 -1.17 -9.87
C VAL A 47 2.39 -2.18 -9.45
N ASP A 48 2.83 -3.04 -10.38
CA ASP A 48 4.03 -3.86 -10.22
C ASP A 48 4.87 -3.82 -11.48
N THR A 49 5.95 -3.05 -11.44
CA THR A 49 6.88 -2.85 -12.55
C THR A 49 8.32 -2.87 -12.05
N GLY A 50 9.29 -2.79 -12.95
CA GLY A 50 10.71 -2.74 -12.59
C GLY A 50 11.16 -1.46 -11.87
N ILE A 51 10.34 -0.38 -11.86
CA ILE A 51 10.74 0.94 -11.34
C ILE A 51 9.72 1.54 -10.35
N LEU A 52 8.50 1.00 -10.32
CA LEU A 52 7.41 1.47 -9.47
C LEU A 52 6.63 0.26 -8.97
N TYR A 53 6.44 0.18 -7.66
CA TYR A 53 5.64 -0.84 -7.01
C TYR A 53 4.70 -0.17 -6.01
N VAL A 54 3.40 -0.37 -6.17
CA VAL A 54 2.37 0.28 -5.36
C VAL A 54 1.35 -0.77 -4.92
N VAL A 55 1.13 -0.87 -3.62
CA VAL A 55 0.09 -1.72 -3.02
C VAL A 55 -0.91 -0.87 -2.27
N LYS A 56 -2.16 -1.35 -2.24
CA LYS A 56 -3.26 -0.79 -1.47
C LYS A 56 -3.81 -1.86 -0.54
N LEU A 57 -3.95 -1.53 0.74
CA LEU A 57 -4.26 -2.45 1.83
C LEU A 57 -5.47 -1.91 2.59
N TRP A 58 -6.57 -2.67 2.67
CA TRP A 58 -7.79 -2.27 3.37
C TRP A 58 -7.82 -2.88 4.77
N THR A 59 -7.39 -2.11 5.75
CA THR A 59 -7.33 -2.52 7.17
C THR A 59 -8.59 -2.07 7.91
N ASN A 60 -8.69 -2.35 9.22
CA ASN A 60 -9.81 -1.90 10.05
C ASN A 60 -9.91 -0.38 10.13
N ASP A 61 -8.78 0.32 10.16
CA ASP A 61 -8.71 1.75 10.45
C ASP A 61 -8.67 2.63 9.19
N GLY A 62 -8.91 2.02 8.03
CA GLY A 62 -8.82 2.68 6.73
C GLY A 62 -7.88 1.96 5.77
N VAL A 63 -7.46 2.71 4.76
CA VAL A 63 -6.74 2.19 3.61
C VAL A 63 -5.33 2.74 3.57
N ILE A 64 -4.37 1.83 3.58
CA ILE A 64 -2.94 2.15 3.51
C ILE A 64 -2.50 1.95 2.07
N THR A 65 -1.81 2.95 1.50
CA THR A 65 -1.12 2.82 0.22
C THR A 65 0.37 2.92 0.47
N VAL A 66 1.13 1.94 -0.02
CA VAL A 66 2.59 1.96 0.03
C VAL A 66 3.10 2.04 -1.40
N SER A 67 3.96 3.02 -1.67
CA SER A 67 4.59 3.24 -2.98
C SER A 67 6.10 3.15 -2.83
N CYS A 68 6.73 2.36 -3.68
CA CYS A 68 8.17 2.23 -3.86
C CYS A 68 8.54 2.77 -5.24
N SER A 69 9.33 3.83 -5.31
CA SER A 69 9.75 4.47 -6.56
C SER A 69 11.27 4.41 -6.70
N GLU A 70 11.74 3.71 -7.73
CA GLU A 70 13.16 3.70 -8.13
C GLU A 70 13.67 5.09 -8.52
N PRO A 71 13.00 5.87 -9.40
CA PRO A 71 13.52 7.17 -9.80
C PRO A 71 13.59 8.17 -8.64
N ASP A 72 12.69 8.05 -7.66
CA ASP A 72 12.72 8.92 -6.47
C ASP A 72 13.62 8.38 -5.36
N GLY A 73 14.03 7.10 -5.42
CA GLY A 73 14.77 6.42 -4.35
C GLY A 73 14.02 6.40 -3.01
N LYS A 74 12.68 6.31 -3.06
CA LYS A 74 11.82 6.53 -1.89
C LYS A 74 10.72 5.49 -1.75
N LYS A 75 10.40 5.23 -0.49
CA LYS A 75 9.15 4.64 -0.03
C LYS A 75 8.24 5.73 0.51
N ILE A 76 6.99 5.73 0.08
CA ILE A 76 5.96 6.63 0.59
C ILE A 76 4.81 5.79 1.13
N VAL A 77 4.39 6.07 2.36
CA VAL A 77 3.21 5.45 2.97
C VAL A 77 2.16 6.53 3.17
N THR A 78 0.98 6.34 2.59
CA THR A 78 -0.20 7.17 2.83
C THR A 78 -1.31 6.36 3.47
N GLN A 79 -2.18 7.03 4.21
CA GLN A 79 -3.37 6.42 4.81
C GLN A 79 -4.60 7.31 4.58
N SER A 80 -5.69 6.70 4.14
CA SER A 80 -7.02 7.28 4.11
C SER A 80 -7.88 6.60 5.16
N SER A 81 -8.44 7.35 6.12
CA SER A 81 -9.47 6.82 7.02
C SER A 81 -10.74 6.47 6.25
N TYR A 82 -11.59 5.60 6.80
CA TYR A 82 -12.94 5.42 6.28
C TYR A 82 -13.86 6.57 6.73
N LYS A 83 -14.89 6.85 5.93
CA LYS A 83 -15.98 7.77 6.29
C LYS A 83 -17.08 7.08 7.10
#